data_AF-A0A6J5CPD8-F1
#
_entry.id   AF-A0A6J5CPD8-F1
#
_cell.length_a   1.000
_cell.length_b   1.000
_cell.length_c   1.000
_cell.angle_alpha   90.00
_cell.angle_beta   90.00
_cell.angle_gamma   90.00
#
_symmetry.space_group_name_H-M   'P 1'
#
loop_
_entity.id
_entity.type
_entity.pdbx_description
1 polymer ?
#
loop_
_entity_poly.entity_id
_entity_poly.type
_entity_poly.pdbx_seq_one_letter_code
_entity_poly.pdbx_strand_id
1 'polypeptide(L)'
;MSSWKRQLDRQCRGIESHRDIFFITPYSWLWARAHKNENGSVESSHRYLKDQIDQALELRGHRDFADRAAYDEFVRGVVMRRNRRNAAAFQVERECLLDLPEYRTTDFAEEEARVTRCGTFTVRCVLYSAPSRLIGHRLKVRVYSDRLDCYLSGALVHSTARATHTSKSRGRGIDYRHFIDSLKRKPQAFRGLAFRDELFPREACRRTWERLDRDMTPRNACKTMVGLLELAGNHGVEAQLAERLDALLELGELPDLKKLFDEFAPRQAECPVVVVEMPDASLYDTLLDEEVLA
;
A
#
# COMPACT_ATOMS: atom_id res chain seq x y z
N MET A 1 -4.09 14.68 27.50
CA MET A 1 -5.15 15.23 26.62
C MET A 1 -4.65 16.03 25.39
N SER A 2 -3.37 15.97 24.98
CA SER A 2 -2.82 16.89 23.94
C SER A 2 -1.97 16.22 22.84
N SER A 3 -1.94 14.88 22.77
CA SER A 3 -1.19 14.12 21.74
C SER A 3 -2.14 13.50 20.70
N TRP A 4 -3.25 12.89 21.14
CA TRP A 4 -4.22 12.22 20.27
C TRP A 4 -5.05 13.18 19.41
N LYS A 5 -5.44 14.35 19.93
CA LYS A 5 -6.09 15.42 19.13
C LYS A 5 -5.20 15.86 17.96
N ARG A 6 -3.87 15.91 18.14
CA ARG A 6 -2.92 16.25 17.07
C ARG A 6 -2.70 15.12 16.06
N GLN A 7 -2.87 13.86 16.49
CA GLN A 7 -2.77 12.68 15.62
C GLN A 7 -4.03 12.53 14.75
N LEU A 8 -5.21 12.76 15.32
CA LEU A 8 -6.48 12.88 14.60
C LEU A 8 -6.50 14.12 13.69
N ASP A 9 -5.97 15.28 14.10
CA ASP A 9 -5.83 16.44 13.22
C ASP A 9 -4.88 16.17 12.04
N ARG A 10 -3.84 15.35 12.22
CA ARG A 10 -2.95 14.91 11.13
C ARG A 10 -3.62 13.86 10.23
N GLN A 11 -4.43 12.96 10.77
CA GLN A 11 -5.27 12.03 9.98
C GLN A 11 -6.35 12.79 9.20
N CYS A 12 -6.98 13.80 9.81
CA CYS A 12 -7.97 14.67 9.17
C CYS A 12 -7.35 15.59 8.10
N ARG A 13 -6.09 16.01 8.25
CA ARG A 13 -5.32 16.65 7.15
C ARG A 13 -4.97 15.67 6.02
N GLY A 14 -4.94 14.37 6.30
CA GLY A 14 -4.91 13.33 5.27
C GLY A 14 -6.25 13.13 4.56
N ILE A 15 -7.36 13.45 5.24
CA ILE A 15 -8.74 13.34 4.72
C ILE A 15 -9.15 14.57 3.89
N GLU A 16 -8.37 15.67 3.89
CA GLU A 16 -8.54 16.79 2.94
C GLU A 16 -8.43 16.38 1.45
N SER A 17 -8.00 15.13 1.17
CA SER A 17 -7.98 14.56 -0.18
C SER A 17 -9.04 13.48 -0.45
N HIS A 18 -9.89 13.10 0.52
CA HIS A 18 -11.12 12.35 0.22
C HIS A 18 -12.17 13.32 -0.35
N ARG A 19 -11.87 13.88 -1.52
CA ARG A 19 -12.81 14.70 -2.30
C ARG A 19 -13.96 13.87 -2.89
N ASP A 20 -13.85 12.55 -2.83
CA ASP A 20 -14.85 11.62 -3.39
C ASP A 20 -16.04 11.33 -2.45
N ILE A 21 -16.08 11.88 -1.22
CA ILE A 21 -17.23 11.72 -0.28
C ILE A 21 -18.02 13.04 -0.11
N PHE A 22 -17.52 14.13 -0.70
CA PHE A 22 -18.11 15.45 -0.54
C PHE A 22 -18.73 15.90 -1.86
N PHE A 23 -19.99 16.31 -1.82
CA PHE A 23 -20.51 17.28 -2.77
C PHE A 23 -19.82 18.63 -2.52
N ILE A 24 -18.53 18.70 -2.87
CA ILE A 24 -17.84 19.93 -3.18
C ILE A 24 -17.46 19.72 -4.63
N THR A 25 -18.39 20.10 -5.50
CA THR A 25 -18.20 20.09 -6.95
C THR A 25 -16.82 20.65 -7.30
N PRO A 26 -16.08 20.08 -8.27
CA PRO A 26 -14.86 20.68 -8.81
C PRO A 26 -15.05 22.13 -9.25
N TYR A 27 -16.30 22.50 -9.58
CA TYR A 27 -16.74 23.86 -9.83
C TYR A 27 -16.50 24.84 -8.68
N SER A 28 -16.57 24.43 -7.41
CA SER A 28 -16.39 25.35 -6.29
C SER A 28 -14.95 25.85 -6.18
N TRP A 29 -13.95 25.04 -6.58
CA TRP A 29 -12.54 25.43 -6.50
C TRP A 29 -12.10 26.35 -7.65
N LEU A 30 -12.68 26.19 -8.84
CA LEU A 30 -12.45 27.09 -9.97
C LEU A 30 -13.26 28.39 -9.83
N TRP A 31 -14.47 28.33 -9.25
CA TRP A 31 -15.34 29.48 -9.03
C TRP A 31 -14.95 30.32 -7.79
N ALA A 32 -14.45 29.70 -6.72
CA ALA A 32 -13.93 30.40 -5.53
C ALA A 32 -12.63 31.19 -5.81
N ARG A 33 -11.84 30.80 -6.83
CA ARG A 33 -10.66 31.58 -7.26
C ARG A 33 -11.04 32.92 -7.89
N ALA A 34 -12.28 33.05 -8.38
CA ALA A 34 -12.82 34.28 -8.96
C ALA A 34 -13.53 35.19 -7.92
N HIS A 35 -14.04 34.63 -6.81
CA HIS A 35 -14.83 35.37 -5.82
C HIS A 35 -14.32 35.16 -4.39
N LYS A 36 -13.56 36.13 -3.86
CA LYS A 36 -12.92 36.12 -2.53
C LYS A 36 -13.87 35.89 -1.32
N ASN A 37 -15.19 35.91 -1.52
CA ASN A 37 -16.18 35.77 -0.44
C ASN A 37 -16.65 34.33 -0.17
N GLU A 38 -16.34 33.35 -1.03
CA GLU A 38 -16.85 31.97 -0.83
C GLU A 38 -15.92 31.04 -0.05
N ASN A 39 -14.64 31.39 0.09
CA ASN A 39 -13.71 30.62 0.93
C ASN A 39 -14.25 30.45 2.36
N GLY A 40 -14.93 31.47 2.91
CA GLY A 40 -15.56 31.39 4.23
C GLY A 40 -16.76 30.42 4.29
N SER A 41 -17.51 30.26 3.20
CA SER A 41 -18.63 29.31 3.12
C SER A 41 -18.12 27.86 3.07
N VAL A 42 -17.08 27.60 2.26
CA VAL A 42 -16.46 26.27 2.16
C VAL A 42 -15.75 25.89 3.47
N GLU A 43 -14.97 26.79 4.06
CA GLU A 43 -14.27 26.55 5.33
C GLU A 43 -15.24 26.33 6.50
N SER A 44 -16.34 27.08 6.56
CA SER A 44 -17.37 26.89 7.58
C SER A 44 -18.10 25.55 7.40
N SER A 45 -18.44 25.15 6.18
CA SER A 45 -19.04 23.84 5.90
C SER A 45 -18.17 22.66 6.36
N HIS A 46 -16.85 22.75 6.15
CA HIS A 46 -15.88 21.78 6.66
C HIS A 46 -15.86 21.73 8.19
N ARG A 47 -15.89 22.89 8.85
CA ARG A 47 -15.96 22.96 10.32
C ARG A 47 -17.23 22.29 10.84
N TYR A 48 -18.39 22.61 10.27
CA TYR A 48 -19.67 22.01 10.68
C TYR A 48 -19.69 20.50 10.51
N LEU A 49 -19.05 19.95 9.47
CA LEU A 49 -18.96 18.50 9.35
C LEU A 49 -18.09 17.89 10.44
N LYS A 50 -16.92 18.49 10.73
CA LYS A 50 -16.04 18.00 11.80
C LYS A 50 -16.76 17.98 13.14
N ASP A 51 -17.49 19.05 13.45
CA ASP A 51 -18.29 19.16 14.68
C ASP A 51 -19.39 18.08 14.74
N GLN A 52 -20.07 17.80 13.62
CA GLN A 52 -21.07 16.72 13.56
C GLN A 52 -20.48 15.33 13.71
N ILE A 53 -19.29 15.08 13.15
CA ILE A 53 -18.58 13.82 13.33
C ILE A 53 -18.20 13.67 14.81
N ASP A 54 -17.68 14.71 15.45
CA ASP A 54 -17.37 14.70 16.88
C ASP A 54 -18.61 14.43 17.75
N GLN A 55 -19.74 15.07 17.47
CA GLN A 55 -21.02 14.79 18.16
C GLN A 55 -21.49 13.35 17.94
N ALA A 56 -21.35 12.81 16.72
CA ALA A 56 -21.71 11.43 16.45
C ALA A 56 -20.80 10.44 17.20
N LEU A 57 -19.51 10.77 17.34
CA LEU A 57 -18.55 9.98 18.14
C LEU A 57 -18.88 10.05 19.64
N GLU A 58 -19.35 11.20 20.14
CA GLU A 58 -19.81 11.36 21.51
C GLU A 58 -21.06 10.53 21.80
N LEU A 59 -22.04 10.53 20.88
CA LEU A 59 -23.25 9.70 21.00
C LEU A 59 -22.95 8.20 20.96
N ARG A 60 -21.89 7.80 20.25
CA ARG A 60 -21.40 6.42 20.25
C ARG A 60 -20.78 6.03 21.60
N GLY A 61 -20.33 6.99 22.41
CA GLY A 61 -19.72 6.78 23.71
C GLY A 61 -18.26 6.32 23.68
N HIS A 62 -17.72 5.94 22.51
CA HIS A 62 -16.31 5.59 22.34
C HIS A 62 -15.79 6.03 20.97
N ARG A 63 -14.48 6.28 20.89
CA ARG A 63 -13.78 6.72 19.67
C ARG A 63 -12.95 5.61 19.00
N ASP A 64 -12.94 4.42 19.58
CA ASP A 64 -12.17 3.29 19.07
C ASP A 64 -12.91 2.53 17.96
N PHE A 65 -12.17 2.17 16.91
CA PHE A 65 -12.65 1.42 15.76
C PHE A 65 -11.74 0.20 15.53
N ALA A 66 -12.29 -0.88 14.99
CA ALA A 66 -11.52 -2.10 14.71
C ALA A 66 -10.48 -1.86 13.60
N ASP A 67 -10.86 -1.13 12.56
CA ASP A 67 -10.00 -0.78 11.44
C ASP A 67 -10.41 0.57 10.81
N ARG A 68 -9.67 0.98 9.78
CA ARG A 68 -9.96 2.21 9.03
C ARG A 68 -11.27 2.10 8.23
N ALA A 69 -11.60 0.93 7.70
CA ALA A 69 -12.82 0.75 6.92
C ALA A 69 -14.09 0.96 7.76
N ALA A 70 -14.11 0.46 9.00
CA ALA A 70 -15.19 0.69 9.95
C ALA A 70 -15.33 2.17 10.33
N TYR A 71 -14.22 2.91 10.41
CA TYR A 71 -14.24 4.35 10.60
C TYR A 71 -14.80 5.08 9.39
N ASP A 72 -14.35 4.71 8.19
CA ASP A 72 -14.81 5.33 6.94
C ASP A 72 -16.32 5.11 6.73
N GLU A 73 -16.84 3.92 7.05
CA GLU A 73 -18.27 3.62 6.96
C GLU A 73 -19.10 4.42 7.99
N PHE A 74 -18.59 4.59 9.21
CA PHE A 74 -19.22 5.45 10.20
C PHE A 74 -19.30 6.91 9.73
N VAL A 75 -18.19 7.45 9.23
CA VAL A 75 -18.15 8.82 8.67
C VAL A 75 -19.10 8.94 7.50
N ARG A 76 -19.12 7.95 6.59
CA ARG A 76 -20.07 7.88 5.48
C ARG A 76 -21.51 7.93 5.98
N GLY A 77 -21.85 7.21 7.05
CA GLY A 77 -23.18 7.26 7.66
C GLY A 77 -23.57 8.64 8.20
N VAL A 78 -22.64 9.38 8.82
CA VAL A 78 -22.86 10.78 9.25
C VAL A 78 -23.11 11.68 8.04
N VAL A 79 -22.24 11.60 7.03
CA VAL A 79 -22.33 12.40 5.80
C VAL A 79 -23.62 12.12 5.06
N MET A 80 -24.01 10.85 4.90
CA MET A 80 -25.23 10.47 4.19
C MET A 80 -26.50 10.95 4.91
N ARG A 81 -26.52 10.97 6.24
CA ARG A 81 -27.63 11.59 7.01
C ARG A 81 -27.74 13.08 6.73
N ARG A 82 -26.62 13.80 6.66
CA ARG A 82 -26.59 15.23 6.28
C ARG A 82 -27.05 15.42 4.84
N ASN A 83 -26.52 14.64 3.91
CA ASN A 83 -26.88 14.71 2.49
C ASN A 83 -28.37 14.42 2.26
N ARG A 84 -28.97 13.49 3.02
CA ARG A 84 -30.42 13.21 2.95
C ARG A 84 -31.28 14.42 3.29
N ARG A 85 -30.86 15.26 4.24
CA ARG A 85 -31.58 16.50 4.60
C ARG A 85 -31.51 17.55 3.49
N ASN A 86 -30.40 17.59 2.76
CA ASN A 86 -30.16 18.56 1.69
C ASN A 86 -30.57 18.01 0.30
N ALA A 87 -31.04 16.77 0.22
CA ALA A 87 -31.27 16.09 -1.05
C ALA A 87 -32.26 16.82 -1.95
N ALA A 88 -33.35 17.35 -1.39
CA ALA A 88 -34.38 18.05 -2.18
C ALA A 88 -33.83 19.34 -2.83
N ALA A 89 -33.12 20.17 -2.05
CA ALA A 89 -32.48 21.38 -2.57
C ALA A 89 -31.41 21.05 -3.61
N PHE A 90 -30.60 20.02 -3.34
CA PHE A 90 -29.58 19.56 -4.28
C PHE A 90 -30.18 19.10 -5.62
N GLN A 91 -31.33 18.42 -5.63
CA GLN A 91 -31.95 17.99 -6.90
C GLN A 91 -32.35 19.18 -7.78
N VAL A 92 -32.84 20.27 -7.18
CA VAL A 92 -33.18 21.51 -7.90
C VAL A 92 -31.93 22.17 -8.45
N GLU A 93 -30.88 22.31 -7.64
CA GLU A 93 -29.61 22.92 -8.07
C GLU A 93 -28.88 22.08 -9.14
N ARG A 94 -29.04 20.75 -9.10
CA ARG A 94 -28.37 19.82 -10.01
C ARG A 94 -28.70 20.08 -11.48
N GLU A 95 -29.91 20.55 -11.78
CA GLU A 95 -30.32 20.90 -13.15
C GLU A 95 -29.57 22.12 -13.70
N CYS A 96 -29.04 22.96 -12.81
CA CYS A 96 -28.25 24.15 -13.15
C CYS A 96 -26.73 23.89 -13.15
N LEU A 97 -26.27 22.68 -12.79
CA LEU A 97 -24.85 22.36 -12.76
C LEU A 97 -24.31 22.10 -14.17
N LEU A 98 -23.06 22.50 -14.38
CA LEU A 98 -22.33 22.20 -15.61
C LEU A 98 -21.83 20.76 -15.59
N ASP A 99 -21.62 20.21 -16.79
CA ASP A 99 -21.05 18.87 -16.96
C ASP A 99 -19.70 18.73 -16.26
N LEU A 100 -19.39 17.49 -15.87
CA LEU A 100 -18.09 17.19 -15.28
C LEU A 100 -16.98 17.52 -16.29
N PRO A 101 -15.87 18.12 -15.84
CA PRO A 101 -14.72 18.34 -16.70
C PRO A 101 -14.24 17.03 -17.34
N GLU A 102 -13.81 17.09 -18.60
CA GLU A 102 -13.27 15.94 -19.34
C GLU A 102 -12.09 15.26 -18.62
N TYR A 103 -11.31 16.06 -17.88
CA TYR A 103 -10.15 15.60 -17.14
C TYR A 103 -10.36 15.71 -15.64
N ARG A 104 -10.01 14.64 -14.91
CA ARG A 104 -9.99 14.65 -13.45
C ARG A 104 -8.99 15.69 -12.96
N THR A 105 -9.41 16.53 -12.01
CA THR A 105 -8.50 17.47 -11.35
C THR A 105 -7.37 16.71 -10.66
N THR A 106 -6.14 17.21 -10.81
CA THR A 106 -4.95 16.63 -10.17
C THR A 106 -5.10 16.66 -8.65
N ASP A 107 -5.20 15.48 -8.05
CA ASP A 107 -5.38 15.25 -6.61
C ASP A 107 -4.10 14.79 -5.90
N PHE A 108 -2.98 14.76 -6.63
CA PHE A 108 -1.67 14.35 -6.14
C PHE A 108 -0.65 15.48 -6.18
N ALA A 109 0.34 15.39 -5.29
CA ALA A 109 1.57 16.15 -5.40
C ALA A 109 2.63 15.30 -6.13
N GLU A 110 3.45 15.91 -6.97
CA GLU A 110 4.52 15.20 -7.67
C GLU A 110 5.88 15.49 -7.03
N GLU A 111 6.66 14.44 -6.78
CA GLU A 111 8.02 14.51 -6.26
C GLU A 111 8.94 13.57 -7.04
N GLU A 112 10.24 13.84 -7.04
CA GLU A 112 11.24 12.93 -7.60
C GLU A 112 12.00 12.21 -6.49
N ALA A 113 12.18 10.90 -6.64
CA ALA A 113 12.97 10.11 -5.71
C ALA A 113 13.91 9.16 -6.44
N ARG A 114 15.18 9.12 -6.01
CA ARG A 114 16.17 8.16 -6.52
C ARG A 114 16.14 6.88 -5.68
N VAL A 115 16.03 5.73 -6.33
CA VAL A 115 16.15 4.44 -5.66
C VAL A 115 17.62 4.16 -5.36
N THR A 116 17.92 3.96 -4.08
CA THR A 116 19.27 3.65 -3.60
C THR A 116 19.70 2.24 -3.99
N ARG A 117 20.99 1.95 -3.86
CA ARG A 117 21.54 0.59 -4.07
C ARG A 117 20.93 -0.47 -3.15
N CYS A 118 20.36 -0.05 -2.02
CA CYS A 118 19.69 -0.93 -1.07
C CYS A 118 18.23 -1.22 -1.45
N GLY A 119 17.72 -0.74 -2.59
CA GLY A 119 16.32 -0.96 -2.96
C GLY A 119 15.33 -0.12 -2.16
N THR A 120 15.75 1.05 -1.67
CA THR A 120 14.87 1.97 -0.93
C THR A 120 14.92 3.37 -1.52
N PHE A 121 13.85 4.15 -1.31
CA PHE A 121 13.76 5.55 -1.70
C PHE A 121 13.01 6.34 -0.62
N THR A 122 13.23 7.65 -0.57
CA THR A 122 12.63 8.52 0.46
C THR A 122 11.77 9.59 -0.18
N VAL A 123 10.55 9.75 0.31
CA VAL A 123 9.59 10.77 -0.14
C VAL A 123 9.03 11.45 1.11
N ARG A 124 9.05 12.79 1.17
CA ARG A 124 8.62 13.55 2.36
C ARG A 124 9.16 13.01 3.70
N CYS A 125 10.45 12.66 3.75
CA CYS A 125 11.12 12.09 4.93
C CYS A 125 10.60 10.71 5.41
N VAL A 126 9.83 10.01 4.58
CA VAL A 126 9.33 8.64 4.81
C VAL A 126 10.11 7.68 3.90
N LEU A 127 10.61 6.58 4.47
CA LEU A 127 11.40 5.59 3.73
C LEU A 127 10.47 4.53 3.14
N TYR A 128 10.63 4.23 1.87
CA TYR A 128 9.89 3.20 1.15
C TYR A 128 10.83 2.20 0.51
N SER A 129 10.37 0.96 0.34
CA SER A 129 11.06 -0.06 -0.45
C SER A 129 10.65 0.00 -1.91
N ALA A 130 11.55 -0.34 -2.83
CA ALA A 130 11.28 -0.49 -4.25
C ALA A 130 11.73 -1.87 -4.74
N PRO A 131 11.05 -2.46 -5.74
CA PRO A 131 11.49 -3.67 -6.43
C PRO A 131 12.94 -3.55 -6.93
N SER A 132 13.68 -4.66 -6.89
CA SER A 132 15.11 -4.70 -7.28
C SER A 132 15.37 -4.17 -8.70
N ARG A 133 14.42 -4.32 -9.63
CA ARG A 133 14.50 -3.79 -11.00
C ARG A 133 14.57 -2.26 -11.09
N LEU A 134 14.18 -1.54 -10.03
CA LEU A 134 14.16 -0.08 -9.99
C LEU A 134 15.42 0.52 -9.34
N ILE A 135 16.35 -0.32 -8.86
CA ILE A 135 17.58 0.15 -8.21
C ILE A 135 18.40 1.05 -9.14
N GLY A 136 18.76 2.24 -8.66
CA GLY A 136 19.56 3.21 -9.41
C GLY A 136 18.77 4.15 -10.32
N HIS A 137 17.48 3.87 -10.55
CA HIS A 137 16.59 4.73 -11.33
C HIS A 137 16.07 5.93 -10.51
N ARG A 138 15.70 7.00 -11.22
CA ARG A 138 14.93 8.14 -10.67
C ARG A 138 13.46 7.94 -11.01
N LEU A 139 12.62 7.94 -9.99
CA LEU A 139 11.18 7.74 -10.11
C LEU A 139 10.46 9.07 -9.97
N LYS A 140 9.42 9.27 -10.79
CA LYS A 140 8.42 10.32 -10.61
C LYS A 140 7.34 9.77 -9.67
N VAL A 141 7.26 10.29 -8.46
CA VAL A 141 6.33 9.81 -7.43
C VAL A 141 5.15 10.75 -7.33
N ARG A 142 3.95 10.22 -7.62
CA ARG A 142 2.69 10.89 -7.33
C ARG A 142 2.25 10.52 -5.92
N VAL A 143 2.17 11.53 -5.07
CA VAL A 143 1.84 11.44 -3.64
C VAL A 143 0.36 11.75 -3.47
N TYR A 144 -0.43 10.72 -3.19
CA TYR A 144 -1.85 10.84 -2.82
C TYR A 144 -1.99 10.92 -1.28
N SER A 145 -3.22 11.04 -0.78
CA SER A 145 -3.47 10.97 0.67
C SER A 145 -3.21 9.59 1.27
N ASP A 146 -3.51 8.54 0.50
CA ASP A 146 -3.56 7.15 0.95
C ASP A 146 -2.46 6.27 0.34
N ARG A 147 -1.93 6.64 -0.83
CA ARG A 147 -0.92 5.88 -1.58
C ARG A 147 0.16 6.74 -2.24
N LEU A 148 1.20 6.07 -2.73
CA LEU A 148 2.22 6.59 -3.61
C LEU A 148 2.22 5.78 -4.91
N ASP A 149 2.19 6.48 -6.03
CA ASP A 149 2.34 5.86 -7.35
C ASP A 149 3.66 6.30 -7.98
N CYS A 150 4.53 5.34 -8.29
CA CYS A 150 5.85 5.59 -8.84
C CYS A 150 5.88 5.31 -10.34
N TYR A 151 6.31 6.30 -11.11
CA TYR A 151 6.41 6.25 -12.56
C TYR A 151 7.88 6.28 -13.01
N LEU A 152 8.18 5.51 -14.05
CA LEU A 152 9.44 5.55 -14.78
C LEU A 152 9.11 5.70 -16.27
N SER A 153 9.63 6.74 -16.91
CA SER A 153 9.38 7.02 -18.34
C SER A 153 7.89 7.04 -18.73
N GLY A 154 7.02 7.50 -17.83
CA GLY A 154 5.57 7.56 -18.06
C GLY A 154 4.78 6.29 -17.71
N ALA A 155 5.44 5.16 -17.46
CA ALA A 155 4.79 3.92 -17.04
C ALA A 155 4.72 3.81 -15.50
N LEU A 156 3.58 3.37 -14.96
CA LEU A 156 3.43 3.04 -13.55
C LEU A 156 4.23 1.76 -13.24
N VAL A 157 5.27 1.87 -12.42
CA VAL A 157 6.20 0.75 -12.14
C VAL A 157 6.05 0.16 -10.74
N HIS A 158 5.48 0.92 -9.81
CA HIS A 158 5.27 0.52 -8.42
C HIS A 158 4.19 1.40 -7.78
N SER A 159 3.38 0.82 -6.90
CA SER A 159 2.43 1.55 -6.04
C SER A 159 2.50 0.99 -4.63
N THR A 160 2.38 1.85 -3.63
CA THR A 160 2.44 1.46 -2.22
C THR A 160 1.57 2.36 -1.35
N ALA A 161 1.06 1.81 -0.24
CA ALA A 161 0.31 2.59 0.72
C ALA A 161 1.20 3.66 1.36
N ARG A 162 0.64 4.86 1.58
CA ARG A 162 1.37 5.96 2.17
C ARG A 162 1.58 5.69 3.65
N ALA A 163 2.84 5.57 4.05
CA ALA A 163 3.18 5.39 5.45
C ALA A 163 3.09 6.72 6.21
N THR A 164 2.55 6.65 7.44
CA THR A 164 2.40 7.82 8.31
C THR A 164 3.59 7.94 9.27
N HIS A 165 3.96 9.17 9.60
CA HIS A 165 4.90 9.40 10.70
C HIS A 165 4.27 8.97 12.03
N THR A 166 5.01 8.21 12.83
CA THR A 166 4.67 8.02 14.24
C THR A 166 5.28 9.17 15.05
N SER A 167 4.83 9.41 16.28
CA SER A 167 5.43 10.46 17.13
C SER A 167 6.89 10.15 17.51
N LYS A 168 7.32 8.89 17.38
CA LYS A 168 8.61 8.38 17.86
C LYS A 168 9.58 8.04 16.72
N SER A 169 9.11 7.82 15.51
CA SER A 169 9.95 7.42 14.38
C SER A 169 9.51 8.07 13.06
N ARG A 170 10.48 8.23 12.15
CA ARG A 170 10.18 8.50 10.74
C ARG A 170 9.28 7.37 10.22
N GLY A 171 8.23 7.73 9.48
CA GLY A 171 7.38 6.73 8.84
C GLY A 171 8.20 5.86 7.89
N ARG A 172 7.86 4.58 7.82
CA ARG A 172 8.50 3.63 6.90
C ARG A 172 7.41 2.74 6.29
N GLY A 173 7.44 2.58 4.97
CA GLY A 173 6.55 1.72 4.20
C GLY A 173 7.38 0.68 3.45
N ILE A 174 7.87 -0.32 4.19
CA ILE A 174 8.78 -1.34 3.69
C ILE A 174 8.00 -2.61 3.39
N ASP A 175 8.08 -3.08 2.15
CA ASP A 175 7.66 -4.42 1.76
C ASP A 175 8.90 -5.32 1.73
N TYR A 176 8.90 -6.34 2.59
CA TYR A 176 10.01 -7.27 2.74
C TYR A 176 10.26 -8.09 1.46
N ARG A 177 9.24 -8.28 0.62
CA ARG A 177 9.34 -9.05 -0.63
C ARG A 177 10.39 -8.48 -1.59
N HIS A 178 10.57 -7.17 -1.59
CA HIS A 178 11.58 -6.51 -2.41
C HIS A 178 13.03 -6.90 -2.07
N PHE A 179 13.26 -7.42 -0.86
CA PHE A 179 14.59 -7.73 -0.34
C PHE A 179 14.94 -9.23 -0.40
N ILE A 180 13.97 -10.13 -0.62
CA ILE A 180 14.18 -11.59 -0.58
C ILE A 180 15.34 -12.01 -1.49
N ASP A 181 15.33 -11.59 -2.77
CA ASP A 181 16.36 -11.97 -3.74
C ASP A 181 17.76 -11.43 -3.43
N SER A 182 17.83 -10.24 -2.82
CA SER A 182 19.13 -9.65 -2.43
C SER A 182 19.68 -10.31 -1.17
N LEU A 183 18.80 -10.61 -0.21
CA LEU A 183 19.13 -11.32 1.02
C LEU A 183 19.50 -12.78 0.77
N LYS A 184 18.86 -13.48 -0.17
CA LYS A 184 19.26 -14.84 -0.55
C LYS A 184 20.71 -14.91 -1.03
N ARG A 185 21.14 -13.94 -1.83
CA ARG A 185 22.53 -13.84 -2.30
C ARG A 185 23.51 -13.52 -1.18
N LYS A 186 23.12 -12.68 -0.21
CA LYS A 186 23.96 -12.30 0.94
C LYS A 186 23.17 -12.29 2.26
N PRO A 187 22.92 -13.47 2.88
CA PRO A 187 22.02 -13.56 4.04
C PRO A 187 22.49 -12.76 5.25
N GLN A 188 23.81 -12.67 5.48
CA GLN A 188 24.38 -11.94 6.61
C GLN A 188 24.09 -10.43 6.59
N ALA A 189 23.70 -9.87 5.43
CA ALA A 189 23.30 -8.47 5.36
C ALA A 189 22.05 -8.18 6.19
N PHE A 190 21.19 -9.18 6.41
CA PHE A 190 19.95 -9.09 7.18
C PHE A 190 20.17 -8.46 8.57
N ARG A 191 21.21 -8.89 9.27
CA ARG A 191 21.51 -8.44 10.64
C ARG A 191 21.85 -6.95 10.71
N GLY A 192 22.41 -6.38 9.65
CA GLY A 192 22.87 -4.99 9.60
C GLY A 192 21.86 -3.99 9.03
N LEU A 193 20.65 -4.42 8.67
CA LEU A 193 19.63 -3.53 8.10
C LEU A 193 19.00 -2.65 9.19
N ALA A 194 19.05 -1.32 8.98
CA ALA A 194 18.43 -0.35 9.90
C ALA A 194 16.90 -0.45 10.00
N PHE A 195 16.26 -1.20 9.09
CA PHE A 195 14.83 -1.47 9.02
C PHE A 195 14.52 -2.97 9.12
N ARG A 196 15.45 -3.78 9.66
CA ARG A 196 15.28 -5.24 9.83
C ARG A 196 13.95 -5.60 10.48
N ASP A 197 13.56 -4.89 11.54
CA ASP A 197 12.37 -5.24 12.32
C ASP A 197 11.04 -4.99 11.57
N GLU A 198 11.08 -4.24 10.47
CA GLU A 198 9.96 -4.02 9.55
C GLU A 198 9.88 -5.08 8.46
N LEU A 199 10.90 -5.93 8.30
CA LEU A 199 10.88 -7.01 7.33
C LEU A 199 10.08 -8.23 7.80
N PHE A 200 9.71 -8.28 9.08
CA PHE A 200 8.95 -9.39 9.63
C PHE A 200 7.46 -9.24 9.30
N PRO A 201 6.86 -10.16 8.52
CA PRO A 201 5.44 -10.08 8.16
C PRO A 201 4.51 -10.28 9.36
N ARG A 202 4.95 -11.06 10.36
CA ARG A 202 4.20 -11.43 11.56
C ARG A 202 5.10 -11.44 12.79
N GLU A 203 4.50 -11.29 13.97
CA GLU A 203 5.23 -11.31 15.25
C GLU A 203 5.97 -12.63 15.51
N ALA A 204 5.38 -13.76 15.10
CA ALA A 204 5.99 -15.08 15.18
C ALA A 204 7.37 -15.12 14.49
N CYS A 205 7.51 -14.46 13.33
CA CYS A 205 8.79 -14.35 12.62
C CYS A 205 9.82 -13.54 13.42
N ARG A 206 9.39 -12.47 14.11
CA ARG A 206 10.28 -11.67 14.97
C ARG A 206 10.78 -12.48 16.17
N ARG A 207 9.88 -13.16 16.88
CA ARG A 207 10.23 -14.02 18.02
C ARG A 207 11.15 -15.17 17.59
N THR A 208 10.89 -15.75 16.43
CA THR A 208 11.74 -16.78 15.83
C THR A 208 13.14 -16.24 15.56
N TRP A 209 13.27 -15.04 14.99
CA TRP A 209 14.57 -14.41 14.78
C TRP A 209 15.37 -14.22 16.09
N GLU A 210 14.73 -13.72 17.15
CA GLU A 210 15.39 -13.49 18.45
C GLU A 210 15.96 -14.80 19.03
N ARG A 211 15.25 -15.90 18.83
CA ARG A 211 15.71 -17.23 19.22
C ARG A 211 16.87 -17.71 18.34
N LEU A 212 16.76 -17.57 17.03
CA LEU A 212 17.81 -17.96 16.09
C LEU A 212 19.12 -17.17 16.33
N ASP A 213 19.05 -15.87 16.60
CA ASP A 213 20.24 -15.03 16.87
C ASP A 213 20.93 -15.41 18.21
N ARG A 214 20.19 -16.00 19.15
CA ARG A 214 20.71 -16.49 20.44
C ARG A 214 21.31 -17.89 20.34
N ASP A 215 20.60 -18.81 19.70
CA ASP A 215 20.90 -20.25 19.77
C ASP A 215 21.80 -20.73 18.62
N MET A 216 21.97 -19.94 17.56
CA MET A 216 22.76 -20.31 16.38
C MET A 216 23.93 -19.36 16.11
N THR A 217 24.87 -19.80 15.26
CA THR A 217 25.89 -18.89 14.72
C THR A 217 25.24 -17.80 13.86
N PRO A 218 25.78 -16.56 13.82
CA PRO A 218 25.19 -15.45 13.07
C PRO A 218 24.93 -15.78 11.59
N ARG A 219 25.82 -16.58 10.98
CA ARG A 219 25.67 -17.04 9.59
C ARG A 219 24.44 -17.93 9.41
N ASN A 220 24.24 -18.90 10.29
CA ASN A 220 23.14 -19.86 10.20
C ASN A 220 21.81 -19.23 10.61
N ALA A 221 21.80 -18.35 11.62
CA ALA A 221 20.62 -17.58 12.00
C ALA A 221 20.10 -16.75 10.82
N CYS A 222 20.98 -15.97 10.17
CA CYS A 222 20.63 -15.16 9.01
C CYS A 222 20.13 -16.01 7.84
N LYS A 223 20.80 -17.14 7.55
CA LYS A 223 20.39 -18.04 6.46
C LYS A 223 19.00 -18.65 6.73
N THR A 224 18.76 -19.06 7.96
CA THR A 224 17.48 -19.64 8.41
C THR A 224 16.38 -18.60 8.28
N MET A 225 16.59 -17.40 8.82
CA MET A 225 15.61 -16.32 8.76
C MET A 225 15.26 -15.89 7.34
N VAL A 226 16.26 -15.73 6.47
CA VAL A 226 16.03 -15.38 5.07
C VAL A 226 15.26 -16.48 4.33
N GLY A 227 15.52 -17.75 4.63
CA GLY A 227 14.74 -18.86 4.10
C GLY A 227 13.27 -18.85 4.56
N LEU A 228 13.00 -18.47 5.81
CA LEU A 228 11.62 -18.29 6.31
C LEU A 228 10.92 -17.13 5.61
N LEU A 229 11.60 -16.00 5.40
CA LEU A 229 11.05 -14.86 4.66
C LEU A 229 10.79 -15.20 3.19
N GLU A 230 11.64 -16.01 2.57
CA GLU A 230 11.43 -16.53 1.22
C GLU A 230 10.17 -17.38 1.15
N LEU A 231 10.02 -18.33 2.08
CA LEU A 231 8.85 -19.21 2.14
C LEU A 231 7.56 -18.41 2.30
N ALA A 232 7.57 -17.41 3.20
CA ALA A 232 6.46 -16.50 3.43
C ALA A 232 6.09 -15.68 2.18
N GLY A 233 7.11 -15.09 1.52
CA GLY A 233 6.92 -14.14 0.43
C GLY A 233 6.52 -14.79 -0.89
N ASN A 234 7.11 -15.94 -1.23
CA ASN A 234 6.93 -16.59 -2.54
C ASN A 234 5.70 -17.48 -2.61
N HIS A 235 5.26 -18.05 -1.48
CA HIS A 235 4.18 -19.03 -1.47
C HIS A 235 2.89 -18.51 -0.80
N GLY A 236 2.89 -17.28 -0.28
CA GLY A 236 1.70 -16.68 0.33
C GLY A 236 1.27 -17.34 1.64
N VAL A 237 2.16 -18.08 2.29
CA VAL A 237 1.87 -18.95 3.44
C VAL A 237 2.11 -18.23 4.78
N GLU A 238 2.04 -16.90 4.80
CA GLU A 238 2.47 -16.09 5.95
C GLU A 238 1.74 -16.45 7.25
N ALA A 239 0.43 -16.71 7.19
CA ALA A 239 -0.37 -17.02 8.36
C ALA A 239 -0.08 -18.44 8.90
N GLN A 240 -0.12 -19.44 8.03
CA GLN A 240 0.15 -20.84 8.41
C GLN A 240 1.60 -21.02 8.88
N LEU A 241 2.56 -20.34 8.24
CA LEU A 241 3.95 -20.32 8.68
C LEU A 241 4.07 -19.70 10.08
N ALA A 242 3.37 -18.60 10.35
CA ALA A 242 3.38 -17.98 11.66
C ALA A 242 2.83 -18.92 12.75
N GLU A 243 1.70 -19.58 12.50
CA GLU A 243 1.13 -20.57 13.43
C GLU A 243 2.10 -21.73 13.69
N ARG A 244 2.74 -22.24 12.64
CA ARG A 244 3.73 -23.31 12.77
C ARG A 244 4.96 -22.88 13.57
N LEU A 245 5.44 -21.66 13.34
CA LEU A 245 6.55 -21.07 14.08
C LEU A 245 6.20 -20.86 15.55
N ASP A 246 5.00 -20.38 15.87
CA ASP A 246 4.56 -20.23 17.26
C ASP A 246 4.50 -21.59 17.97
N ALA A 247 3.98 -22.64 17.33
CA ALA A 247 3.99 -23.99 17.90
C ALA A 247 5.41 -24.53 18.16
N LEU A 248 6.36 -24.27 17.25
CA LEU A 248 7.77 -24.65 17.45
C LEU A 248 8.42 -23.87 18.60
N LEU A 249 8.08 -22.59 18.74
CA LEU A 249 8.55 -21.75 19.84
C LEU A 249 8.04 -22.27 21.18
N GLU A 250 6.77 -22.67 21.27
CA GLU A 250 6.18 -23.29 22.47
C GLU A 250 6.85 -24.61 22.85
N LEU A 251 7.15 -25.46 21.85
CA LEU A 251 7.85 -26.73 22.05
C LEU A 251 9.33 -26.57 22.40
N GLY A 252 9.88 -25.37 22.33
CA GLY A 252 11.31 -25.20 22.58
C GLY A 252 12.18 -25.69 21.42
N GLU A 253 11.64 -25.86 20.21
CA GLU A 253 12.40 -26.33 19.05
C GLU A 253 12.82 -25.19 18.12
N LEU A 254 13.85 -25.44 17.31
CA LEU A 254 14.29 -24.53 16.24
C LEU A 254 13.67 -24.95 14.90
N PRO A 255 13.30 -23.99 14.04
CA PRO A 255 12.71 -24.30 12.74
C PRO A 255 13.71 -25.00 11.81
N ASP A 256 13.33 -26.17 11.30
CA ASP A 256 14.05 -26.84 10.21
C ASP A 256 13.50 -26.36 8.87
N LEU A 257 14.32 -25.58 8.15
CA LEU A 257 13.95 -25.04 6.85
C LEU A 257 13.52 -26.13 5.86
N LYS A 258 14.23 -27.27 5.80
CA LYS A 258 13.93 -28.28 4.78
C LYS A 258 12.53 -28.82 4.97
N LYS A 259 12.17 -29.17 6.20
CA LYS A 259 10.82 -29.65 6.54
C LYS A 259 9.75 -28.61 6.24
N LEU A 260 9.99 -27.34 6.56
CA LEU A 260 9.05 -26.26 6.27
C LEU A 260 8.89 -26.01 4.76
N PHE A 261 9.97 -26.12 3.99
CA PHE A 261 9.89 -26.07 2.52
C PHE A 261 9.14 -27.29 1.97
N ASP A 262 9.38 -28.51 2.45
CA ASP A 262 8.67 -29.70 1.99
C ASP A 262 7.16 -29.66 2.36
N GLU A 263 6.81 -29.04 3.48
CA GLU A 263 5.44 -28.90 3.98
C GLU A 263 4.66 -27.82 3.22
N PHE A 264 5.28 -26.66 2.97
CA PHE A 264 4.59 -25.47 2.47
C PHE A 264 4.94 -25.06 1.04
N ALA A 265 6.03 -25.55 0.45
CA ALA A 265 6.26 -25.33 -0.97
C ALA A 265 5.15 -26.06 -1.75
N PRO A 266 4.56 -25.41 -2.76
CA PRO A 266 3.58 -26.08 -3.60
C PRO A 266 4.23 -27.35 -4.17
N ARG A 267 3.56 -28.49 -4.01
CA ARG A 267 3.87 -29.69 -4.80
C ARG A 267 4.00 -29.22 -6.23
N GLN A 268 5.17 -29.39 -6.82
CA GLN A 268 5.39 -29.03 -8.22
C GLN A 268 4.22 -29.59 -9.01
N ALA A 269 3.39 -28.71 -9.56
CA ALA A 269 2.45 -29.14 -10.57
C ALA A 269 3.34 -29.73 -11.66
N GLU A 270 3.22 -31.03 -11.91
CA GLU A 270 3.83 -31.65 -13.08
C GLU A 270 3.24 -30.89 -14.27
N CYS A 271 3.98 -29.89 -14.76
CA CYS A 271 3.58 -29.16 -15.94
C CYS A 271 3.43 -30.20 -17.04
N PRO A 272 2.24 -30.32 -17.68
CA PRO A 272 2.10 -31.26 -18.77
C PRO A 272 3.16 -30.92 -19.81
N VAL A 273 3.88 -31.93 -20.28
CA VAL A 273 4.84 -31.77 -21.37
C VAL A 273 4.03 -31.37 -22.60
N VAL A 274 3.97 -30.07 -22.88
CA VAL A 274 3.36 -29.56 -24.10
C VAL A 274 4.36 -29.84 -25.22
N VAL A 275 4.15 -30.94 -25.93
CA VAL A 275 4.83 -31.21 -27.20
C VAL A 275 4.21 -30.28 -28.23
N VAL A 276 4.90 -29.18 -28.54
CA VAL A 276 4.52 -28.32 -29.67
C VAL A 276 5.07 -28.98 -30.92
N GLU A 277 4.21 -29.70 -31.64
CA GLU A 277 4.51 -30.12 -33.01
C GLU A 277 4.48 -28.86 -33.89
N MET A 278 5.65 -28.39 -34.28
CA MET A 278 5.74 -27.31 -35.27
C MET A 278 5.32 -27.89 -36.62
N PRO A 279 4.28 -27.34 -37.28
CA PRO A 279 3.93 -27.76 -38.63
C PRO A 279 5.10 -27.48 -39.58
N ASP A 280 5.17 -28.27 -40.66
CA ASP A 280 6.22 -28.12 -41.67
C ASP A 280 6.20 -26.70 -42.26
N ALA A 281 7.39 -26.12 -42.48
CA ALA A 281 7.53 -24.72 -42.88
C ALA A 281 6.84 -24.41 -44.22
N SER A 282 6.69 -25.42 -45.08
CA SER A 282 6.01 -25.34 -46.38
C SER A 282 4.53 -24.97 -46.29
N LEU A 283 3.87 -25.17 -45.13
CA LEU A 283 2.48 -24.74 -44.92
C LEU A 283 2.34 -23.21 -44.88
N TYR A 284 3.37 -22.49 -44.45
CA TYR A 284 3.34 -21.03 -44.40
C TYR A 284 3.39 -20.40 -45.79
N ASP A 285 3.96 -21.09 -46.78
CA ASP A 285 4.01 -20.61 -48.17
C ASP A 285 2.60 -20.49 -48.77
N THR A 286 1.65 -21.33 -48.34
CA THR A 286 0.25 -21.25 -48.80
C THR A 286 -0.51 -20.01 -48.31
N LEU A 287 0.00 -19.35 -47.26
CA LEU A 287 -0.57 -18.10 -46.73
C LEU A 287 -0.03 -16.85 -47.46
N LEU A 288 1.02 -17.00 -48.27
CA LEU A 288 1.60 -15.90 -49.05
C LEU A 288 0.86 -15.69 -50.38
N ASP A 289 0.10 -16.68 -50.86
CA ASP A 289 -0.60 -16.62 -52.15
C ASP A 289 -1.93 -15.84 -52.10
N GLU A 290 -2.48 -15.54 -50.92
CA GLU A 290 -3.74 -14.76 -50.79
C GLU A 290 -3.57 -13.23 -50.84
N GLU A 291 -2.34 -12.69 -50.72
CA GLU A 291 -2.11 -11.23 -50.77
C GLU A 291 -1.64 -10.68 -52.14
N VAL A 292 -1.50 -11.53 -53.17
CA VAL A 292 -0.95 -11.09 -54.48
C VAL A 292 -2.03 -10.89 -55.57
N LEU A 293 -3.32 -11.02 -55.26
CA LEU A 293 -4.40 -10.75 -56.23
C LEU A 293 -5.46 -9.77 -55.70
N ALA A 294 -5.02 -8.61 -55.20
CA ALA A 294 -5.86 -7.42 -55.06
C ALA A 294 -5.28 -6.24 -55.86
#